data_AF-A0A2D7REJ3-F1
#
_entry.id   AF-A0A2D7REJ3-F1
#
_cell.length_a   1.000
_cell.length_b   1.000
_cell.length_c   1.000
_cell.angle_alpha   90.00
_cell.angle_beta   90.00
_cell.angle_gamma   90.00
#
_symmetry.space_group_name_H-M   'P 1'
#
loop_
_entity.id
_entity.type
_entity.pdbx_description
1 polymer ?
#
loop_
_entity_poly.entity_id
_entity_poly.type
_entity_poly.pdbx_seq_one_letter_code
_entity_poly.pdbx_strand_id
1 'polypeptide(L)'
;MIRVRMKGRFPSDMQAGHMKACLRNIVHLFLGENHYLPSENAIQSEICRVLGVQRRDCVMIMYMFMWISVDEEIRTVMNRSMSENNNIKKKKLTKKQKDGFKSLKVKKCKGPCTICLGENFKGVKLPCGHEFHKSCIKKSFSYNKKCPNCRKEIKL
;
A
#
# COMPACT_ATOMS: atom_id res chain seq x y z
N MET A 1 -4.69 -6.73 25.81
CA MET A 1 -4.77 -7.74 24.73
C MET A 1 -5.84 -7.31 23.74
N ILE A 2 -5.58 -7.40 22.44
CA ILE A 2 -6.48 -7.04 21.33
C ILE A 2 -6.82 -8.31 20.56
N ARG A 3 -8.09 -8.50 20.21
CA ARG A 3 -8.53 -9.64 19.39
C ARG A 3 -8.48 -9.28 17.91
N VAL A 4 -7.65 -9.98 17.16
CA VAL A 4 -7.45 -9.76 15.72
C VAL A 4 -8.00 -10.94 14.90
N ARG A 5 -8.42 -10.66 13.66
CA ARG A 5 -8.85 -11.68 12.70
C ARG A 5 -7.80 -11.84 11.62
N MET A 6 -7.34 -13.08 11.45
CA MET A 6 -6.41 -13.49 10.41
C MET A 6 -7.13 -14.37 9.38
N LYS A 7 -6.62 -14.40 8.16
CA LYS A 7 -7.14 -15.28 7.12
C LYS A 7 -6.03 -15.87 6.25
N GLY A 8 -6.26 -17.06 5.73
CA GLY A 8 -5.44 -17.73 4.74
C GLY A 8 -6.31 -18.53 3.77
N ARG A 9 -5.83 -18.77 2.55
CA ARG A 9 -6.50 -19.63 1.58
C ARG A 9 -5.81 -20.98 1.46
N PHE A 10 -6.61 -22.03 1.31
CA PHE A 10 -6.19 -23.42 1.32
C PHE A 10 -6.85 -24.22 0.18
N PRO A 11 -6.28 -25.35 -0.21
CA PRO A 11 -6.92 -26.32 -1.11
C PRO A 11 -8.29 -26.78 -0.58
N SER A 12 -9.22 -27.08 -1.48
CA SER A 12 -10.60 -27.44 -1.11
C SER A 12 -10.75 -28.83 -0.49
N ASP A 13 -9.79 -29.71 -0.74
CA ASP A 13 -9.68 -31.06 -0.20
C ASP A 13 -9.07 -31.11 1.21
N MET A 14 -8.51 -30.01 1.70
CA MET A 14 -7.93 -29.93 3.04
C MET A 14 -9.03 -29.83 4.11
N GLN A 15 -8.89 -30.56 5.23
CA GLN A 15 -9.84 -30.44 6.35
C GLN A 15 -9.68 -29.11 7.10
N ALA A 16 -10.79 -28.54 7.55
CA ALA A 16 -10.82 -27.25 8.27
C ALA A 16 -9.92 -27.22 9.53
N GLY A 17 -9.82 -28.35 10.25
CA GLY A 17 -8.92 -28.47 11.40
C GLY A 17 -7.45 -28.29 11.02
N HIS A 18 -7.02 -28.93 9.93
CA HIS A 18 -5.66 -28.80 9.40
C HIS A 18 -5.39 -27.40 8.85
N MET A 19 -6.35 -26.78 8.14
CA MET A 19 -6.23 -25.39 7.69
C MET A 19 -6.01 -24.44 8.86
N LYS A 20 -6.82 -24.58 9.92
CA LYS A 20 -6.73 -23.74 11.12
C LYS A 20 -5.41 -23.95 11.86
N ALA A 21 -4.93 -25.19 11.96
CA ALA A 21 -3.64 -25.50 12.58
C ALA A 21 -2.48 -24.92 11.78
N CYS A 22 -2.48 -25.08 10.46
CA CYS A 22 -1.47 -24.50 9.57
C CYS A 22 -1.43 -22.97 9.67
N LEU A 23 -2.59 -22.30 9.55
CA LEU A 23 -2.69 -20.85 9.69
C LEU A 23 -2.21 -20.38 11.06
N ARG A 24 -2.56 -21.09 12.13
CA ARG A 24 -2.10 -20.79 13.49
C ARG A 24 -0.59 -20.87 13.60
N ASN A 25 0.00 -21.98 13.19
CA ASN A 25 1.44 -22.20 13.32
C ASN A 25 2.25 -21.15 12.56
N ILE A 26 1.84 -20.85 11.31
CA ILE A 26 2.50 -19.82 10.50
C ILE A 26 2.45 -18.45 11.20
N VAL A 27 1.27 -18.04 11.67
CA VAL A 27 1.12 -16.71 12.29
C VAL A 27 1.85 -16.63 13.63
N HIS A 28 1.79 -17.67 14.46
CA HIS A 28 2.46 -17.67 15.77
C HIS A 28 3.98 -17.71 15.65
N LEU A 29 4.54 -18.50 14.73
CA LEU A 29 5.99 -18.52 14.47
C LEU A 29 6.46 -17.14 14.02
N PHE A 30 5.78 -16.57 13.01
CA PHE A 30 6.13 -15.25 12.51
C PHE A 30 6.04 -14.17 13.60
N LEU A 31 4.95 -14.17 14.38
CA LEU A 31 4.74 -13.20 15.45
C LEU A 31 5.82 -13.33 16.54
N GLY A 32 6.23 -14.56 16.88
CA GLY A 32 7.29 -14.81 17.86
C GLY A 32 8.65 -14.29 17.41
N GLU A 33 8.98 -14.43 16.13
CA GLU A 33 10.27 -13.97 15.58
C GLU A 33 10.30 -12.46 15.30
N ASN A 34 9.19 -11.92 14.78
CA ASN A 34 9.16 -10.57 14.22
C ASN A 34 8.43 -9.57 15.10
N HIS A 35 7.69 -10.04 16.10
CA HIS A 35 6.99 -9.18 17.06
C HIS A 35 5.89 -8.29 16.41
N TYR A 36 5.45 -8.62 15.20
CA TYR A 36 4.29 -8.03 14.54
C TYR A 36 3.58 -9.07 13.65
N LEU A 37 2.34 -8.81 13.25
CA LEU A 37 1.57 -9.73 12.42
C LEU A 37 1.98 -9.69 10.94
N PRO A 38 2.09 -10.85 10.27
CA PRO A 38 2.37 -10.90 8.86
C PRO A 38 1.21 -10.34 8.02
N SER A 39 1.51 -9.87 6.80
CA SER A 39 0.48 -9.49 5.83
C SER A 39 -0.26 -10.73 5.29
N GLU A 40 -1.49 -10.56 4.80
CA GLU A 40 -2.23 -11.67 4.16
C GLU A 40 -1.47 -12.29 2.98
N ASN A 41 -0.67 -11.49 2.26
CA ASN A 41 0.18 -11.98 1.18
C ASN A 41 1.32 -12.84 1.71
N ALA A 42 1.98 -12.44 2.80
CA ALA A 42 3.04 -13.22 3.44
C ALA A 42 2.48 -14.54 3.98
N ILE A 43 1.33 -14.52 4.65
CA ILE A 43 0.62 -15.72 5.09
C ILE A 43 0.34 -16.65 3.91
N GLN A 44 -0.23 -16.12 2.81
CA GLN A 44 -0.58 -16.96 1.67
C GLN A 44 0.65 -17.57 1.00
N SER A 45 1.74 -16.81 0.84
CA SER A 45 2.99 -17.32 0.31
C SER A 45 3.54 -18.46 1.16
N GLU A 46 3.46 -18.32 2.48
CA GLU A 46 3.95 -19.33 3.41
C GLU A 46 3.08 -20.59 3.43
N ILE A 47 1.74 -20.45 3.36
CA ILE A 47 0.83 -21.59 3.18
C ILE A 47 1.19 -22.36 1.91
N CYS A 48 1.35 -21.67 0.77
CA CYS A 48 1.69 -22.31 -0.50
C CYS A 48 3.05 -23.04 -0.41
N ARG A 49 4.04 -22.41 0.24
CA ARG A 49 5.37 -22.98 0.45
C ARG A 49 5.33 -24.25 1.29
N VAL A 50 4.65 -24.21 2.43
CA VAL A 50 4.56 -25.33 3.39
C VAL A 50 3.78 -26.50 2.80
N LEU A 51 2.71 -26.24 2.05
CA LEU A 51 1.87 -27.28 1.46
C LEU A 51 2.37 -27.76 0.09
N GLY A 52 3.34 -27.08 -0.51
CA GLY A 52 3.82 -27.41 -1.87
C GLY A 52 2.76 -27.18 -2.96
N VAL A 53 1.82 -26.26 -2.74
CA VAL A 53 0.69 -25.99 -3.65
C VAL A 53 0.83 -24.64 -4.34
N GLN A 54 0.16 -24.48 -5.49
CA GLN A 54 0.13 -23.19 -6.15
C GLN A 54 -0.98 -22.31 -5.58
N ARG A 55 -0.78 -20.99 -5.62
CA ARG A 55 -1.77 -20.02 -5.11
C ARG A 55 -3.13 -20.11 -5.81
N ARG A 56 -3.16 -20.59 -7.06
CA ARG A 56 -4.40 -20.78 -7.83
C ARG A 56 -5.25 -21.96 -7.31
N ASP A 57 -4.63 -22.92 -6.63
CA ASP A 57 -5.31 -24.10 -6.09
C ASP A 57 -5.91 -23.81 -4.68
N CYS A 58 -5.52 -22.69 -4.06
CA CYS A 58 -6.00 -22.25 -2.76
C CYS A 58 -7.31 -21.47 -2.85
N VAL A 59 -8.43 -22.18 -2.95
CA VAL A 59 -9.77 -21.60 -3.16
C VAL A 59 -10.59 -21.44 -1.87
N MET A 60 -10.34 -22.26 -0.85
CA MET A 60 -11.07 -22.19 0.43
C MET A 60 -10.47 -21.16 1.37
N ILE A 61 -11.29 -20.32 1.99
CA ILE A 61 -10.84 -19.30 2.94
C ILE A 61 -11.03 -19.80 4.36
N MET A 62 -9.95 -19.82 5.14
CA MET A 62 -9.99 -20.08 6.57
C MET A 62 -9.77 -18.77 7.34
N TYR A 63 -10.62 -18.54 8.35
CA TYR A 63 -10.46 -17.43 9.29
C TYR A 63 -10.06 -17.96 10.67
N MET A 64 -9.22 -17.18 11.33
CA MET A 64 -8.77 -17.44 12.69
C MET A 64 -8.84 -16.15 13.49
N PHE A 65 -9.19 -16.26 14.77
CA PHE A 65 -9.06 -15.17 15.72
C PHE A 65 -7.97 -15.52 16.72
N MET A 66 -7.16 -14.53 17.08
CA MET A 66 -6.16 -14.67 18.14
C MET A 66 -6.07 -13.37 18.93
N TRP A 67 -5.50 -13.46 20.12
CA TRP A 67 -5.21 -12.30 20.96
C TRP A 67 -3.74 -11.94 20.83
N ILE A 68 -3.47 -10.65 20.67
CA ILE A 68 -2.13 -10.07 20.66
C ILE A 68 -2.03 -8.96 21.70
N SER A 69 -0.81 -8.60 22.08
CA SER A 69 -0.56 -7.42 22.90
C SER A 69 -0.86 -6.13 22.12
N VAL A 70 -1.07 -5.03 22.86
CA VAL A 70 -1.25 -3.71 22.25
C VAL A 70 0.03 -3.29 21.51
N ASP A 71 1.19 -3.63 22.05
CA ASP A 71 2.48 -3.29 21.45
C ASP A 71 2.70 -4.01 20.11
N GLU A 72 2.36 -5.31 20.02
CA GLU A 72 2.39 -6.04 18.75
C GLU A 72 1.45 -5.45 17.70
N GLU A 73 0.29 -4.93 18.09
CA GLU A 73 -0.62 -4.25 17.16
C GLU A 73 -0.01 -2.93 16.67
N ILE A 74 0.59 -2.14 17.57
CA ILE A 74 1.28 -0.91 17.19
C ILE A 74 2.41 -1.22 16.19
N ARG A 75 3.26 -2.21 16.47
CA ARG A 75 4.32 -2.65 15.55
C ARG A 75 3.75 -3.11 14.20
N THR A 76 2.63 -3.83 14.21
CA THR A 76 1.94 -4.28 13.00
C THR A 76 1.48 -3.11 12.12
N VAL A 77 0.83 -2.11 12.71
CA VAL A 77 0.37 -0.91 11.99
C VAL A 77 1.54 -0.11 11.43
N MET A 78 2.59 0.07 12.23
CA MET A 78 3.81 0.77 11.80
C MET A 78 4.47 0.07 10.62
N ASN A 79 4.65 -1.25 10.68
CA ASN A 79 5.28 -2.00 9.61
C ASN A 79 4.45 -1.99 8.31
N ARG A 80 3.11 -2.09 8.41
CA ARG A 80 2.22 -1.97 7.24
C ARG A 80 2.39 -0.61 6.56
N SER A 81 2.43 0.46 7.32
CA SER A 81 2.59 1.84 6.82
C SER A 81 3.90 2.03 6.06
N MET A 82 5.00 1.40 6.51
CA MET A 82 6.28 1.45 5.82
C MET A 82 6.30 0.63 4.52
N SER A 83 5.63 -0.53 4.50
CA SER A 83 5.57 -1.40 3.33
C SER A 83 4.75 -0.82 2.15
N GLU A 84 3.73 -0.02 2.43
CA GLU A 84 2.89 0.60 1.41
C GLU A 84 3.64 1.68 0.61
N ASN A 85 4.58 2.38 1.24
CA ASN A 85 5.43 3.37 0.55
C ASN A 85 6.31 2.73 -0.54
N ASN A 86 6.68 1.45 -0.40
CA ASN A 86 7.51 0.74 -1.37
C ASN A 86 6.71 0.13 -2.54
N ASN A 87 5.39 -0.02 -2.40
CA ASN A 87 4.55 -0.72 -3.39
C ASN A 87 3.79 0.19 -4.37
N ILE A 88 3.91 1.52 -4.26
CA ILE A 88 3.31 2.43 -5.25
C ILE A 88 4.16 2.40 -6.54
N LYS A 89 3.86 1.46 -7.43
CA LYS A 89 4.52 1.38 -8.74
C LYS A 89 4.30 2.70 -9.50
N LYS A 90 5.39 3.42 -9.72
CA LYS A 90 5.42 4.62 -10.56
C LYS A 90 4.93 4.26 -11.97
N LYS A 91 3.74 4.73 -12.36
CA LYS A 91 3.21 4.53 -13.71
C LYS A 91 3.98 5.42 -14.69
N LYS A 92 4.44 4.86 -15.80
CA LYS A 92 5.00 5.65 -16.91
C LYS A 92 3.92 6.59 -17.45
N LEU A 93 4.25 7.87 -17.60
CA LEU A 93 3.34 8.84 -18.24
C LEU A 93 3.27 8.56 -19.74
N THR A 94 2.05 8.62 -20.30
CA THR A 94 1.80 8.61 -21.74
C THR A 94 2.36 9.88 -22.41
N LYS A 95 2.56 9.85 -23.75
CA LYS A 95 3.02 11.01 -24.53
C LYS A 95 2.12 12.23 -24.31
N LYS A 96 0.79 12.03 -24.43
CA LYS A 96 -0.23 13.05 -24.16
C LYS A 96 -0.09 13.69 -22.77
N GLN A 97 0.11 12.89 -21.73
CA GLN A 97 0.30 13.42 -20.36
C GLN A 97 1.61 14.19 -20.20
N LYS A 98 2.70 13.76 -20.84
CA LYS A 98 3.97 14.50 -20.83
C LYS A 98 3.81 15.86 -21.50
N ASP A 99 3.11 15.91 -22.63
CA ASP A 99 2.89 17.14 -23.39
C ASP A 99 1.90 18.07 -22.68
N GLY A 100 0.86 17.53 -22.04
CA GLY A 100 -0.02 18.29 -21.15
C GLY A 100 0.77 19.01 -20.05
N PHE A 101 1.69 18.31 -19.36
CA PHE A 101 2.59 18.99 -18.40
C PHE A 101 3.50 20.02 -19.05
N LYS A 102 4.00 19.82 -20.28
CA LYS A 102 4.82 20.82 -20.97
C LYS A 102 4.03 22.12 -21.21
N SER A 103 2.76 22.00 -21.61
CA SER A 103 1.87 23.13 -21.93
C SER A 103 1.43 23.96 -20.72
N LEU A 104 1.55 23.44 -19.48
CA LEU A 104 1.20 24.20 -18.27
C LEU A 104 2.09 25.45 -18.13
N LYS A 105 1.44 26.61 -18.03
CA LYS A 105 2.08 27.90 -17.79
C LYS A 105 2.73 27.92 -16.41
N VAL A 106 4.03 28.22 -16.39
CA VAL A 106 4.79 28.40 -15.16
C VAL A 106 4.56 29.82 -14.65
N LYS A 107 4.25 29.96 -13.37
CA LYS A 107 4.04 31.26 -12.71
C LYS A 107 4.62 31.26 -11.31
N LYS A 108 4.80 32.46 -10.73
CA LYS A 108 5.18 32.62 -9.32
C LYS A 108 4.02 32.14 -8.45
N CYS A 109 4.31 31.23 -7.53
CA CYS A 109 3.30 30.63 -6.67
C CYS A 109 3.20 31.37 -5.33
N LYS A 110 2.02 31.33 -4.73
CA LYS A 110 1.77 31.92 -3.40
C LYS A 110 1.84 30.79 -2.36
N GLY A 111 2.85 30.83 -1.50
CA GLY A 111 3.08 29.83 -0.45
C GLY A 111 4.05 28.70 -0.84
N PRO A 112 4.33 27.77 0.10
CA PRO A 112 5.26 26.67 -0.11
C PRO A 112 4.65 25.54 -0.95
N CYS A 113 5.48 24.79 -1.66
CA CYS A 113 5.06 23.62 -2.41
C CYS A 113 4.80 22.47 -1.43
N THR A 114 3.54 22.07 -1.20
CA THR A 114 3.17 21.04 -0.20
C THR A 114 3.76 19.64 -0.46
N ILE A 115 4.36 19.40 -1.63
CA ILE A 115 5.03 18.13 -1.96
C ILE A 115 6.47 18.08 -1.42
N CYS A 116 7.20 19.20 -1.45
CA CYS A 116 8.62 19.25 -1.07
C CYS A 116 8.91 20.26 0.05
N LEU A 117 7.87 20.95 0.51
CA LEU A 117 7.91 22.01 1.52
C LEU A 117 8.84 23.19 1.16
N GLY A 118 9.24 23.32 -0.10
CA GLY A 118 10.08 24.41 -0.58
C GLY A 118 9.30 25.70 -0.79
N GLU A 119 9.86 26.82 -0.36
CA GLU A 119 9.27 28.16 -0.44
C GLU A 119 9.56 28.87 -1.78
N ASN A 120 8.85 29.98 -2.04
CA ASN A 120 9.15 30.95 -3.10
C ASN A 120 9.47 30.37 -4.49
N PHE A 121 8.63 29.45 -4.96
CA PHE A 121 8.88 28.73 -6.21
C PHE A 121 8.12 29.27 -7.41
N LYS A 122 8.69 29.03 -8.60
CA LYS A 122 7.99 29.08 -9.88
C LYS A 122 7.41 27.71 -10.17
N GLY A 123 6.08 27.62 -10.27
CA GLY A 123 5.38 26.35 -10.41
C GLY A 123 4.22 26.42 -11.37
N VAL A 124 3.38 25.39 -11.33
CA VAL A 124 2.17 25.29 -12.14
C VAL A 124 0.95 25.30 -11.24
N LYS A 125 -0.12 25.94 -11.68
CA LYS A 125 -1.43 25.88 -11.04
C LYS A 125 -2.30 24.86 -11.79
N LEU A 126 -2.80 23.88 -11.05
CA LEU A 126 -3.76 22.91 -11.59
C LEU A 126 -5.14 23.55 -11.78
N PRO A 127 -6.04 22.97 -12.61
CA PRO A 127 -7.40 23.46 -12.76
C PRO A 127 -8.19 23.54 -11.45
N CYS A 128 -7.85 22.68 -10.48
CA CYS A 128 -8.45 22.71 -9.14
C CYS A 128 -7.98 23.87 -8.26
N GLY A 129 -7.04 24.70 -8.73
CA GLY A 129 -6.55 25.88 -8.02
C GLY A 129 -5.23 25.71 -7.27
N HIS A 130 -4.79 24.49 -7.02
CA HIS A 130 -3.58 24.21 -6.24
C HIS A 130 -2.28 24.36 -7.03
N GLU A 131 -1.22 24.79 -6.35
CA GLU A 131 0.05 25.20 -6.93
C GLU A 131 1.22 24.34 -6.44
N PHE A 132 2.08 23.90 -7.36
CA PHE A 132 3.20 23.00 -7.08
C PHE A 132 4.38 23.23 -8.02
N HIS A 133 5.60 22.87 -7.63
CA HIS A 133 6.69 22.76 -8.59
C HIS A 133 6.30 21.80 -9.72
N LYS A 134 6.60 22.18 -10.97
CA LYS A 134 6.29 21.37 -12.16
C LYS A 134 6.87 19.95 -12.05
N SER A 135 8.09 19.82 -11.51
CA SER A 135 8.75 18.53 -11.24
C SER A 135 8.03 17.72 -10.15
N CYS A 136 7.69 18.36 -9.03
CA CYS A 136 7.01 17.72 -7.91
C CYS A 136 5.65 17.16 -8.30
N ILE A 137 4.80 17.96 -8.94
CA ILE A 137 3.46 17.49 -9.33
C ILE A 137 3.53 16.45 -10.45
N LYS A 138 4.49 16.55 -11.38
CA LYS A 138 4.71 15.52 -12.40
C LYS A 138 5.15 14.19 -11.78
N LYS A 139 6.01 14.23 -10.74
CA LYS A 139 6.39 13.04 -9.97
C LYS A 139 5.17 12.48 -9.24
N SER A 140 4.42 13.30 -8.50
CA SER A 140 3.21 12.87 -7.80
C SER A 140 2.17 12.25 -8.76
N PHE A 141 1.94 12.86 -9.91
CA PHE A 141 1.03 12.37 -10.95
C PHE A 141 1.39 10.97 -11.48
N SER A 142 2.69 10.63 -11.51
CA SER A 142 3.14 9.30 -11.91
C SER A 142 2.74 8.20 -10.92
N TYR A 143 2.41 8.56 -9.68
CA TYR A 143 1.91 7.64 -8.67
C TYR A 143 0.37 7.68 -8.59
N ASN A 144 -0.21 8.88 -8.55
CA ASN A 144 -1.65 9.09 -8.47
C ASN A 144 -2.09 10.26 -9.36
N LYS A 145 -3.04 10.05 -10.28
CA LYS A 145 -3.53 11.08 -11.21
C LYS A 145 -4.47 12.12 -10.56
N LYS A 146 -4.37 12.30 -9.26
CA LYS A 146 -5.20 13.18 -8.45
C LYS A 146 -4.35 14.28 -7.83
N CYS A 147 -4.95 15.44 -7.58
CA CYS A 147 -4.31 16.55 -6.88
C CYS A 147 -3.92 16.12 -5.45
N PRO A 148 -2.67 16.34 -4.99
CA PRO A 148 -2.25 16.01 -3.63
C PRO A 148 -3.08 16.68 -2.54
N ASN A 149 -3.60 17.89 -2.80
CA ASN A 149 -4.29 18.67 -1.77
C ASN A 149 -5.79 18.37 -1.71
N CYS A 150 -6.48 18.29 -2.86
CA CYS A 150 -7.95 18.12 -2.89
C CYS A 150 -8.45 16.82 -3.50
N ARG A 151 -7.55 15.93 -3.93
CA ARG A 151 -7.85 14.62 -4.52
C ARG A 151 -8.72 14.64 -5.80
N LYS A 152 -9.03 15.83 -6.36
CA LYS A 152 -9.67 15.97 -7.69
C LYS A 152 -8.75 15.42 -8.77
N GLU A 153 -9.33 14.80 -9.81
CA GLU A 153 -8.57 14.30 -10.95
C GLU A 153 -7.85 15.42 -11.69
N ILE A 154 -6.62 15.15 -12.09
CA ILE A 154 -5.81 16.09 -12.86
C ILE A 154 -6.08 15.81 -14.34
N LYS A 155 -6.81 16.73 -14.99
CA LYS A 155 -7.05 16.73 -16.44
C LYS A 155 -5.92 17.51 -17.13
N LEU A 156 -5.17 16.83 -18.01
CA LEU A 156 -4.03 17.32 -18.80
C LEU A 156 -4.26 17.13 -20.28
#